data_AF-A0A0A6ZZU6-F1
#
_entry.id   AF-A0A0A6ZZU6-F1
#
_cell.length_a   1.000
_cell.length_b   1.000
_cell.length_c   1.000
_cell.angle_alpha   90.00
_cell.angle_beta   90.00
_cell.angle_gamma   90.00
#
_symmetry.space_group_name_H-M   'P 1'
#
loop_
_entity.id
_entity.type
_entity.pdbx_description
1 polymer ?
#
loop_
_entity_poly.entity_id
_entity_poly.type
_entity_poly.pdbx_seq_one_letter_code
_entity_poly.pdbx_strand_id
1 'polypeptide(L)'
;MITTFVFIPIFAIAAGVAQSLQYLNRYHVIREPPEHILNRLPSSASALACSAHALNLIEKRTLDHEEMKALNREVIEYFKEHVNPGFLEYRKSVTAGGDYGAVEWQAGGLNTLVDTQGQEFIDCLGGFGIFNVGHRNPVVVSAVQNQLAKQPLHSQELLDPLRAMLAKTLAALTPGKLKYSFFCNSGTESVEAALKLAKAYQSPRGKFTFIATSGAFHGKSLGALSATAKSTFRKPFMPLLPGFRHVPFGNIEAMRTALNECKKTGDDVAAVILEPIQGEGGVILPPPGYLTAVRKLCDEFGALMILDEVQTGMGRTGKMFA
;
A
#
# COMPACT_ATOMS: atom_id res chain seq x y z
N MET A 1 10.37 -27.06 -12.21
CA MET A 1 9.09 -26.30 -12.28
C MET A 1 8.96 -25.45 -11.03
N ILE A 2 8.96 -24.12 -11.19
CA ILE A 2 8.68 -23.15 -10.13
C ILE A 2 7.18 -22.89 -10.20
N THR A 3 6.42 -23.33 -9.20
CA THR A 3 4.94 -23.36 -9.24
C THR A 3 4.27 -22.30 -8.36
N THR A 4 5.02 -21.49 -7.61
CA THR A 4 4.47 -20.51 -6.64
C THR A 4 5.26 -19.21 -6.67
N PHE A 5 4.56 -18.06 -6.60
CA PHE A 5 5.12 -16.74 -6.33
C PHE A 5 4.40 -16.15 -5.12
N VAL A 6 5.16 -15.64 -4.15
CA VAL A 6 4.65 -14.87 -2.99
C VAL A 6 5.26 -13.48 -3.10
N PHE A 7 4.43 -12.45 -3.02
CA PHE A 7 4.84 -11.05 -3.11
C PHE A 7 4.79 -10.40 -1.73
N ILE A 8 5.88 -9.74 -1.36
CA ILE A 8 6.01 -9.01 -0.10
C ILE A 8 6.39 -7.56 -0.49
N PRO A 9 5.49 -6.58 -0.35
CA PRO A 9 5.85 -5.19 -0.63
C PRO A 9 6.77 -4.64 0.47
N ILE A 10 7.87 -4.02 0.07
CA ILE A 10 8.73 -3.21 0.95
C ILE A 10 8.90 -1.86 0.27
N PHE A 11 8.45 -0.80 0.97
CA PHE A 11 8.24 0.53 0.41
C PHE A 11 9.54 1.33 0.24
N ALA A 12 9.62 2.11 -0.84
CA ALA A 12 10.53 3.25 -1.00
C ALA A 12 9.72 4.45 -1.51
N ILE A 13 9.89 5.62 -0.89
CA ILE A 13 9.22 6.86 -1.29
C ILE A 13 10.06 7.52 -2.40
N ALA A 14 9.43 7.78 -3.54
CA ALA A 14 10.01 8.56 -4.62
C ALA A 14 9.76 10.06 -4.37
N ALA A 15 10.83 10.86 -4.37
CA ALA A 15 10.76 12.30 -4.58
C ALA A 15 11.72 12.65 -5.72
N GLY A 16 11.18 13.19 -6.82
CA GLY A 16 11.97 13.65 -7.95
C GLY A 16 12.73 14.92 -7.59
N VAL A 17 14.05 14.92 -7.81
CA VAL A 17 14.88 16.12 -7.68
C VAL A 17 15.73 16.27 -8.93
N ALA A 18 15.32 17.18 -9.81
CA ALA A 18 16.17 17.74 -10.85
C ALA A 18 15.69 19.15 -11.23
N GLN A 19 15.75 20.10 -10.28
CA GLN A 19 15.82 21.56 -10.57
C GLN A 19 16.02 22.47 -9.33
N SER A 20 16.22 21.94 -8.12
CA SER A 20 16.19 22.74 -6.87
C SER A 20 17.54 23.29 -6.39
N LEU A 21 18.68 22.90 -6.96
CA LEU A 21 20.00 23.34 -6.48
C LEU A 21 20.29 24.83 -6.75
N GLN A 22 19.68 25.45 -7.75
CA GLN A 22 19.80 26.89 -7.98
C GLN A 22 18.89 27.73 -7.07
N TYR A 23 17.85 27.13 -6.47
CA TYR A 23 16.94 27.83 -5.53
C TYR A 23 17.49 27.87 -4.09
N LEU A 24 18.23 26.83 -3.67
CA LEU A 24 18.76 26.73 -2.30
C LEU A 24 19.75 27.85 -1.94
N ASN A 25 20.53 28.37 -2.91
CA ASN A 25 21.44 29.50 -2.63
C ASN A 25 20.73 30.85 -2.42
N ARG A 26 19.43 30.98 -2.73
CA ARG A 26 18.63 32.17 -2.36
C ARG A 26 18.01 32.06 -0.97
N TYR A 27 17.92 30.86 -0.38
CA TYR A 27 17.34 30.66 0.96
C TYR A 27 18.20 31.29 2.07
N HIS A 28 19.50 31.47 1.86
CA HIS A 28 20.35 32.13 2.86
C HIS A 28 20.19 33.65 2.92
N VAL A 29 19.50 34.28 1.97
CA VAL A 29 19.42 35.75 1.86
C VAL A 29 18.12 36.33 2.45
N ILE A 30 17.15 35.49 2.85
CA ILE A 30 15.90 35.93 3.49
C ILE A 30 15.86 35.38 4.93
N ARG A 31 16.79 35.86 5.76
CA ARG A 31 16.75 35.69 7.22
C ARG A 31 16.63 37.06 7.89
N GLU A 32 15.50 37.72 7.67
CA GLU A 32 14.98 38.67 8.64
C GLU A 32 13.63 38.12 9.12
N PRO A 33 13.38 38.04 10.44
CA PRO A 33 12.15 37.47 10.95
C PRO A 33 11.03 38.51 10.80
N PRO A 34 9.93 38.24 10.06
CA PRO A 34 8.73 39.03 10.23
C PRO A 34 8.06 38.57 11.51
N GLU A 35 7.85 39.52 12.42
CA GLU A 35 6.96 39.40 13.57
C GLU A 35 5.60 38.79 13.15
N HIS A 36 5.11 37.83 13.94
CA HIS A 36 3.73 37.32 13.97
C HIS A 36 2.97 37.26 12.64
N ILE A 37 3.22 36.26 11.80
CA ILE A 37 2.30 35.92 10.71
C ILE A 37 1.34 34.82 11.19
N LEU A 38 0.32 35.24 11.96
CA LEU A 38 -0.89 34.47 12.29
C LEU A 38 -1.94 34.53 11.17
N ASN A 39 -1.54 34.85 9.94
CA ASN A 39 -2.47 35.05 8.84
C ASN A 39 -2.45 33.87 7.88
N ARG A 40 -3.61 33.19 7.81
CA ARG A 40 -4.02 32.27 6.74
C ARG A 40 -3.45 32.73 5.40
N LEU A 41 -2.77 31.84 4.67
CA LEU A 41 -2.36 32.16 3.31
C LEU A 41 -3.60 32.54 2.48
N PRO A 42 -3.62 33.71 1.82
CA PRO A 42 -4.75 34.08 0.97
C PRO A 42 -4.90 33.06 -0.16
N SER A 43 -6.11 32.88 -0.70
CA SER A 43 -6.35 31.97 -1.83
C SER A 43 -5.55 32.34 -3.09
N SER A 44 -5.02 33.56 -3.15
CA SER A 44 -4.12 34.08 -4.19
C SER A 44 -2.62 33.87 -3.90
N ALA A 45 -2.26 33.16 -2.82
CA ALA A 45 -0.87 32.89 -2.47
C ALA A 45 -0.15 32.13 -3.60
N SER A 46 1.09 32.51 -3.87
CA SER A 46 1.91 31.81 -4.85
C SER A 46 2.33 30.42 -4.34
N ALA A 47 2.65 29.51 -5.25
CA ALA A 47 3.17 28.19 -4.88
C ALA A 47 4.46 28.27 -4.02
N LEU A 48 5.27 29.32 -4.19
CA LEU A 48 6.44 29.57 -3.34
C LEU A 48 6.04 29.91 -1.90
N ALA A 49 5.01 30.74 -1.71
CA ALA A 49 4.49 31.05 -0.38
C ALA A 49 3.88 29.82 0.30
N CYS A 50 3.09 29.03 -0.44
CA CYS A 50 2.52 27.78 0.07
C CYS A 50 3.59 26.77 0.48
N SER A 51 4.64 26.60 -0.34
CA SER A 51 5.74 25.70 0.00
C SER A 51 6.57 26.18 1.19
N ALA A 52 6.84 27.48 1.31
CA ALA A 52 7.52 28.04 2.49
C ALA A 52 6.72 27.83 3.77
N HIS A 53 5.40 28.07 3.74
CA HIS A 53 4.51 27.82 4.88
C HIS A 53 4.53 26.35 5.32
N ALA A 54 4.42 25.42 4.38
CA ALA A 54 4.47 23.99 4.66
C ALA A 54 5.83 23.54 5.22
N LEU A 55 6.95 24.04 4.68
CA LEU A 55 8.29 23.73 5.17
C LEU A 55 8.51 24.24 6.60
N ASN A 56 8.07 25.47 6.90
CA ASN A 56 8.11 26.01 8.27
C ASN A 56 7.28 25.17 9.24
N LEU A 57 6.12 24.65 8.80
CA LEU A 57 5.30 23.75 9.63
C LEU A 57 6.01 22.42 9.91
N ILE A 58 6.71 21.84 8.92
CA ILE A 58 7.47 20.59 9.08
C ILE A 58 8.58 20.72 10.14
N GLU A 59 9.19 21.90 10.26
CA GLU A 59 10.23 22.16 11.25
C GLU A 59 9.68 22.29 12.68
N LYS A 60 8.39 22.66 12.84
CA LYS A 60 7.75 22.79 14.15
C LYS A 60 7.58 21.42 14.81
N ARG A 61 7.89 21.37 16.11
CA ARG A 61 7.76 20.16 16.93
C ARG A 61 6.48 20.16 17.79
N THR A 62 6.03 21.35 18.15
CA THR A 62 4.81 21.61 18.92
C THR A 62 4.08 22.80 18.29
N LEU A 63 2.79 22.92 18.57
CA LEU A 63 1.96 24.03 18.16
C LEU A 63 1.42 24.72 19.42
N ASP A 64 1.42 26.05 19.43
CA ASP A 64 0.55 26.76 20.37
C ASP A 64 -0.93 26.62 19.99
N HIS A 65 -1.82 27.07 20.87
CA HIS A 65 -3.27 26.90 20.68
C HIS A 65 -3.81 27.61 19.44
N GLU A 66 -3.29 28.79 19.12
CA GLU A 66 -3.76 29.57 17.96
C GLU A 66 -3.16 29.02 16.66
N GLU A 67 -1.91 28.56 16.68
CA GLU A 67 -1.29 27.81 15.59
C GLU A 67 -2.07 26.52 15.29
N MET A 68 -2.44 25.75 16.32
CA MET A 68 -3.25 24.54 16.18
C MET A 68 -4.61 24.83 15.54
N LYS A 69 -5.34 25.83 16.03
CA LYS A 69 -6.64 26.22 15.44
C LYS A 69 -6.50 26.66 13.99
N ALA A 70 -5.47 27.44 13.68
CA ALA A 70 -5.19 27.90 12.33
C ALA A 70 -4.92 26.72 11.40
N LEU A 71 -4.04 25.80 11.82
CA LEU A 71 -3.70 24.60 11.07
C LEU A 71 -4.92 23.71 10.83
N ASN A 72 -5.72 23.40 11.86
CA ASN A 72 -6.88 22.52 11.70
C ASN A 72 -7.89 23.12 10.71
N ARG A 73 -8.10 24.44 10.75
CA ARG A 73 -8.96 25.14 9.79
C ARG A 73 -8.40 25.08 8.37
N GLU A 74 -7.10 25.30 8.18
CA GLU A 74 -6.45 25.22 6.87
C GLU A 74 -6.51 23.81 6.30
N VAL A 75 -6.22 22.79 7.11
CA VAL A 75 -6.28 21.38 6.69
C VAL A 75 -7.69 21.01 6.25
N ILE A 76 -8.72 21.34 7.02
CA ILE A 76 -10.11 21.04 6.64
C ILE A 76 -10.49 21.74 5.33
N GLU A 77 -10.11 23.01 5.16
CA GLU A 77 -10.37 23.74 3.93
C GLU A 77 -9.65 23.11 2.73
N TYR A 78 -8.36 22.79 2.87
CA TYR A 78 -7.59 22.18 1.79
C TYR A 78 -8.07 20.76 1.49
N PHE A 79 -8.56 20.01 2.48
CA PHE A 79 -9.21 18.73 2.22
C PHE A 79 -10.48 18.89 1.39
N LYS A 80 -11.28 19.92 1.70
CA LYS A 80 -12.52 20.22 0.98
C LYS A 80 -12.26 20.68 -0.45
N GLU A 81 -11.32 21.60 -0.66
CA GLU A 81 -11.13 22.28 -1.93
C GLU A 81 -10.08 21.62 -2.83
N HIS A 82 -9.12 20.88 -2.26
CA HIS A 82 -7.94 20.40 -2.99
C HIS A 82 -7.60 18.91 -2.79
N VAL A 83 -8.29 18.18 -1.91
CA VAL A 83 -8.08 16.73 -1.72
C VAL A 83 -9.33 15.94 -2.10
N ASN A 84 -10.34 15.91 -1.21
CA ASN A 84 -11.62 15.28 -1.46
C ASN A 84 -12.63 15.69 -0.36
N PRO A 85 -13.68 16.47 -0.66
CA PRO A 85 -14.69 16.83 0.33
C PRO A 85 -15.46 15.61 0.85
N GLY A 86 -15.59 14.54 0.06
CA GLY A 86 -16.23 13.29 0.47
C GLY A 86 -15.51 12.58 1.62
N PHE A 87 -14.21 12.84 1.83
CA PHE A 87 -13.49 12.27 2.97
C PHE A 87 -13.89 12.92 4.30
N LEU A 88 -14.20 14.22 4.27
CA LEU A 88 -14.73 14.93 5.45
C LEU A 88 -16.12 14.41 5.83
N GLU A 89 -17.00 14.20 4.85
CA GLU A 89 -18.33 13.62 5.09
C GLU A 89 -18.25 12.18 5.59
N TYR A 90 -17.35 11.37 5.04
CA TYR A 90 -17.08 10.04 5.56
C TYR A 90 -16.63 10.09 7.03
N ARG A 91 -15.65 10.93 7.37
CA ARG A 91 -15.20 11.05 8.77
C ARG A 91 -16.32 11.49 9.71
N LYS A 92 -17.16 12.44 9.31
CA LYS A 92 -18.35 12.84 10.09
C LYS A 92 -19.28 11.66 10.39
N SER A 93 -19.44 10.73 9.44
CA SER A 93 -20.28 9.54 9.64
C SER A 93 -19.74 8.52 10.66
N VAL A 94 -18.45 8.59 10.98
CA VAL A 94 -17.76 7.65 11.88
C VAL A 94 -17.18 8.33 13.13
N THR A 95 -17.58 9.58 13.41
CA THR A 95 -17.13 10.36 14.56
C THR A 95 -18.31 11.10 15.22
N ALA A 96 -18.09 11.64 16.42
CA ALA A 96 -19.08 12.43 17.13
C ALA A 96 -18.66 13.90 17.22
N GLY A 97 -19.57 14.82 16.91
CA GLY A 97 -19.34 16.25 17.08
C GLY A 97 -18.13 16.77 16.29
N GLY A 98 -17.15 17.37 16.99
CA GLY A 98 -15.95 17.97 16.39
C GLY A 98 -14.84 16.99 16.01
N ASP A 99 -14.94 15.72 16.42
CA ASP A 99 -13.87 14.72 16.25
C ASP A 99 -13.56 14.39 14.78
N TYR A 100 -14.47 14.71 13.85
CA TYR A 100 -14.20 14.56 12.41
C TYR A 100 -13.01 15.39 11.93
N GLY A 101 -12.70 16.47 12.66
CA GLY A 101 -11.62 17.41 12.39
C GLY A 101 -10.30 17.11 13.11
N ALA A 102 -10.13 15.93 13.72
CA ALA A 102 -8.85 15.51 14.28
C ALA A 102 -7.77 15.44 13.17
N VAL A 103 -6.66 16.14 13.37
CA VAL A 103 -5.53 16.22 12.43
C VAL A 103 -4.33 15.52 13.06
N GLU A 104 -3.78 14.51 12.41
CA GLU A 104 -2.57 13.81 12.88
C GLU A 104 -1.38 14.78 12.99
N TRP A 105 -0.57 14.64 14.05
CA TRP A 105 0.62 15.47 14.25
C TRP A 105 1.90 14.66 14.37
N GLN A 106 1.96 13.69 15.29
CA GLN A 106 3.14 12.85 15.50
C GLN A 106 2.79 11.49 16.11
N ALA A 107 3.72 10.54 16.05
CA ALA A 107 3.63 9.36 16.91
C ALA A 107 3.96 9.73 18.36
N GLY A 108 3.14 9.27 19.31
CA GLY A 108 3.39 9.44 20.75
C GLY A 108 4.43 8.42 21.24
N GLY A 109 4.13 7.14 21.01
CA GLY A 109 5.01 6.00 21.25
C GLY A 109 4.87 4.94 20.16
N LEU A 110 5.36 3.72 20.42
CA LEU A 110 5.29 2.63 19.43
C LEU A 110 3.85 2.29 19.01
N ASN A 111 2.88 2.46 19.91
CA ASN A 111 1.49 2.02 19.70
C ASN A 111 0.49 3.17 19.77
N THR A 112 0.96 4.43 19.74
CA THR A 112 0.10 5.60 19.90
C THR A 112 0.40 6.71 18.89
N LEU A 113 -0.64 7.43 18.50
CA LEU A 113 -0.59 8.64 17.69
C LEU A 113 -1.09 9.82 18.51
N VAL A 114 -0.57 11.01 18.23
CA VAL A 114 -0.96 12.27 18.87
C VAL A 114 -1.45 13.23 17.79
N ASP A 115 -2.63 13.80 17.98
CA ASP A 115 -3.20 14.81 17.09
C ASP A 115 -2.64 16.21 17.37
N THR A 116 -3.03 17.21 16.58
CA THR A 116 -2.60 18.61 16.75
C THR A 116 -3.05 19.24 18.07
N GLN A 117 -4.06 18.66 18.74
CA GLN A 117 -4.59 19.11 20.03
C GLN A 117 -3.90 18.43 21.22
N GLY A 118 -2.94 17.53 20.96
CA GLY A 118 -2.24 16.77 22.00
C GLY A 118 -3.02 15.57 22.52
N GLN A 119 -4.14 15.19 21.89
CA GLN A 119 -4.88 13.98 22.24
C GLN A 119 -4.13 12.75 21.75
N GLU A 120 -3.91 11.79 22.65
CA GLU A 120 -3.20 10.55 22.35
C GLU A 120 -4.18 9.40 22.10
N PHE A 121 -3.98 8.67 21.00
CA PHE A 121 -4.81 7.58 20.52
C PHE A 121 -4.02 6.28 20.53
N ILE A 122 -4.57 5.22 21.13
CA ILE A 122 -4.05 3.86 20.94
C ILE A 122 -4.38 3.44 19.50
N ASP A 123 -3.37 3.09 18.71
CA ASP A 123 -3.55 2.71 17.32
C ASP A 123 -3.91 1.22 17.19
N CYS A 124 -5.21 0.93 17.24
CA CYS A 124 -5.77 -0.38 16.92
C CYS A 124 -6.11 -0.55 15.43
N LEU A 125 -5.87 0.47 14.59
CA LEU A 125 -6.04 0.39 13.14
C LEU A 125 -4.75 -0.12 12.47
N GLY A 126 -3.59 0.30 12.99
CA GLY A 126 -2.28 -0.09 12.51
C GLY A 126 -2.03 0.32 11.06
N GLY A 127 -2.64 1.41 10.59
CA GLY A 127 -2.58 1.82 9.18
C GLY A 127 -3.08 0.74 8.22
N PHE A 128 -4.12 -0.01 8.60
CA PHE A 128 -4.63 -1.17 7.85
C PHE A 128 -3.60 -2.31 7.69
N GLY A 129 -2.72 -2.51 8.68
CA GLY A 129 -1.71 -3.57 8.71
C GLY A 129 -0.29 -3.13 8.32
N ILE A 130 -0.02 -1.83 8.29
CA ILE A 130 1.31 -1.26 8.02
C ILE A 130 2.21 -1.32 9.26
N PHE A 131 1.70 -0.89 10.42
CA PHE A 131 2.51 -0.65 11.62
C PHE A 131 2.77 -1.90 12.47
N ASN A 132 3.14 -3.04 11.86
CA ASN A 132 3.37 -4.31 12.56
C ASN A 132 4.46 -4.23 13.66
N VAL A 133 5.45 -3.35 13.48
CA VAL A 133 6.55 -3.13 14.44
C VAL A 133 6.45 -1.79 15.18
N GLY A 134 5.26 -1.19 15.15
CA GLY A 134 4.94 0.08 15.80
C GLY A 134 5.40 1.31 15.02
N HIS A 135 4.87 2.46 15.44
CA HIS A 135 5.21 3.78 14.93
C HIS A 135 6.64 4.15 15.27
N ARG A 136 7.39 4.66 14.28
CA ARG A 136 8.77 5.16 14.45
C ARG A 136 9.69 4.18 15.20
N ASN A 137 9.59 2.88 14.91
CA ASN A 137 10.45 1.86 15.51
C ASN A 137 11.94 2.29 15.42
N PRO A 138 12.68 2.35 16.55
CA PRO A 138 14.00 2.99 16.59
C PRO A 138 15.03 2.29 15.69
N VAL A 139 14.90 0.97 15.50
CA VAL A 139 15.78 0.21 14.59
C VAL A 139 15.52 0.63 13.14
N VAL A 140 14.25 0.74 12.74
CA VAL A 140 13.86 1.13 11.37
C VAL A 140 14.23 2.60 11.11
N VAL A 141 13.93 3.49 12.05
CA VAL A 141 14.26 4.92 11.94
C VAL A 141 15.76 5.12 11.79
N SER A 142 16.56 4.46 12.61
CA SER A 142 18.03 4.54 12.52
C SER A 142 18.54 4.03 11.17
N ALA A 143 18.03 2.89 10.69
CA ALA A 143 18.43 2.34 9.39
C ALA A 143 18.09 3.29 8.23
N VAL A 144 16.90 3.89 8.23
CA VAL A 144 16.48 4.88 7.22
C VAL A 144 17.35 6.13 7.29
N GLN A 145 17.59 6.69 8.47
CA GLN A 145 18.45 7.87 8.64
C GLN A 145 19.89 7.62 8.16
N ASN A 146 20.46 6.47 8.51
CA ASN A 146 21.81 6.10 8.09
C ASN A 146 21.93 5.96 6.57
N GLN A 147 20.93 5.37 5.91
CA GLN A 147 20.94 5.23 4.45
C GLN A 147 20.61 6.54 3.73
N LEU A 148 19.72 7.38 4.30
CA LEU A 148 19.40 8.72 3.80
C LEU A 148 20.64 9.62 3.76
N ALA A 149 21.52 9.53 4.77
CA ALA A 149 22.79 10.26 4.81
C ALA A 149 23.81 9.82 3.75
N LYS A 150 23.61 8.64 3.13
CA LYS A 150 24.45 8.13 2.03
C LYS A 150 23.85 8.42 0.67
N GLN A 151 22.72 7.79 0.37
CA GLN A 151 22.01 7.91 -0.89
C GLN A 151 20.59 7.35 -0.72
N PRO A 152 19.54 8.19 -0.80
CA PRO A 152 18.15 7.75 -0.62
C PRO A 152 17.60 6.99 -1.83
N LEU A 153 18.01 7.36 -3.04
CA LEU A 153 17.56 6.77 -4.30
C LEU A 153 18.74 6.36 -5.16
N HIS A 154 18.72 5.12 -5.65
CA HIS A 154 19.72 4.59 -6.58
C HIS A 154 19.67 5.26 -7.96
N SER A 155 20.77 5.16 -8.71
CA SER A 155 20.88 5.70 -10.08
C SER A 155 20.15 4.88 -11.15
N GLN A 156 19.65 3.69 -10.78
CA GLN A 156 19.06 2.68 -11.66
C GLN A 156 20.04 1.98 -12.63
N GLU A 157 21.26 2.49 -12.76
CA GLU A 157 22.30 1.93 -13.64
C GLU A 157 23.33 1.11 -12.88
N LEU A 158 23.88 1.67 -11.80
CA LEU A 158 24.85 0.96 -10.97
C LEU A 158 24.14 -0.09 -10.12
N LEU A 159 24.83 -1.20 -9.86
CA LEU A 159 24.32 -2.24 -8.97
C LEU A 159 24.12 -1.68 -7.56
N ASP A 160 22.87 -1.54 -7.12
CA ASP A 160 22.53 -1.02 -5.81
C ASP A 160 22.57 -2.14 -4.76
N PRO A 161 23.45 -2.06 -3.74
CA PRO A 161 23.76 -3.19 -2.89
C PRO A 161 22.57 -3.62 -2.01
N LEU A 162 21.74 -2.67 -1.57
CA LEU A 162 20.62 -2.95 -0.67
C LEU A 162 19.51 -3.78 -1.33
N ARG A 163 19.30 -3.64 -2.65
CA ARG A 163 18.40 -4.51 -3.42
C ARG A 163 18.87 -5.96 -3.41
N ALA A 164 20.17 -6.20 -3.61
CA ALA A 164 20.74 -7.53 -3.57
C ALA A 164 20.63 -8.16 -2.16
N MET A 165 20.95 -7.38 -1.12
CA MET A 165 20.85 -7.83 0.27
C MET A 165 19.40 -8.16 0.64
N LEU A 166 18.45 -7.30 0.28
CA LEU A 166 17.04 -7.55 0.58
C LEU A 166 16.48 -8.76 -0.18
N ALA A 167 16.84 -8.91 -1.46
CA ALA A 167 16.45 -10.09 -2.24
C ALA A 167 17.01 -11.38 -1.63
N LYS A 168 18.27 -11.36 -1.16
CA LYS A 168 18.88 -12.50 -0.46
C LYS A 168 18.15 -12.82 0.84
N THR A 169 17.82 -11.82 1.65
CA THR A 169 17.09 -12.00 2.91
C THR A 169 15.71 -12.58 2.66
N LEU A 170 14.96 -12.05 1.68
CA LEU A 170 13.63 -12.57 1.33
C LEU A 170 13.68 -14.01 0.80
N ALA A 171 14.67 -14.35 -0.03
CA ALA A 171 14.86 -15.72 -0.49
C ALA A 171 15.20 -16.71 0.66
N ALA A 172 15.81 -16.22 1.74
CA ALA A 172 16.06 -17.03 2.94
C ALA A 172 14.84 -17.13 3.85
N LEU A 173 14.00 -16.09 3.89
CA LEU A 173 12.83 -16.00 4.75
C LEU A 173 11.60 -16.71 4.17
N THR A 174 11.45 -16.69 2.85
CA THR A 174 10.27 -17.23 2.15
C THR A 174 10.31 -18.75 2.04
N PRO A 175 9.14 -19.43 2.02
CA PRO A 175 9.09 -20.88 2.00
C PRO A 175 9.52 -21.49 0.66
N GLY A 176 10.16 -22.65 0.73
CA GLY A 176 10.37 -23.53 -0.41
C GLY A 176 11.29 -22.96 -1.49
N LYS A 177 10.75 -22.72 -2.69
CA LYS A 177 11.54 -22.39 -3.90
C LYS A 177 11.42 -20.94 -4.33
N LEU A 178 10.81 -20.10 -3.51
CA LEU A 178 10.75 -18.65 -3.74
C LEU A 178 12.16 -18.09 -3.63
N LYS A 179 12.67 -17.53 -4.73
CA LYS A 179 14.11 -17.24 -4.87
C LYS A 179 14.42 -15.84 -5.42
N TYR A 180 13.52 -15.28 -6.20
CA TYR A 180 13.73 -13.98 -6.86
C TYR A 180 12.68 -12.99 -6.36
N SER A 181 13.13 -11.75 -6.12
CA SER A 181 12.29 -10.66 -5.65
C SER A 181 12.30 -9.53 -6.66
N PHE A 182 11.11 -9.02 -6.98
CA PHE A 182 10.92 -7.75 -7.67
C PHE A 182 10.42 -6.74 -6.64
N PHE A 183 10.98 -5.53 -6.62
CA PHE A 183 10.67 -4.50 -5.65
C PHE A 183 9.90 -3.36 -6.31
N CYS A 184 8.86 -2.89 -5.61
CA CYS A 184 7.92 -1.88 -6.06
C CYS A 184 7.42 -1.07 -4.85
N ASN A 185 6.51 -0.12 -5.08
CA ASN A 185 6.21 0.91 -4.09
C ASN A 185 4.89 0.71 -3.36
N SER A 186 4.11 -0.31 -3.71
CA SER A 186 2.80 -0.56 -3.10
C SER A 186 2.32 -2.00 -3.28
N GLY A 187 1.28 -2.38 -2.53
CA GLY A 187 0.60 -3.65 -2.70
C GLY A 187 -0.07 -3.81 -4.07
N THR A 188 -0.62 -2.73 -4.65
CA THR A 188 -1.21 -2.82 -6.00
C THR A 188 -0.13 -3.06 -7.06
N GLU A 189 1.04 -2.43 -6.95
CA GLU A 189 2.17 -2.69 -7.87
C GLU A 189 2.74 -4.11 -7.71
N SER A 190 2.73 -4.67 -6.50
CA SER A 190 3.20 -6.04 -6.27
C SER A 190 2.28 -7.06 -6.96
N VAL A 191 0.96 -6.85 -6.88
CA VAL A 191 -0.03 -7.65 -7.61
C VAL A 191 0.10 -7.45 -9.12
N GLU A 192 0.28 -6.23 -9.62
CA GLU A 192 0.51 -5.99 -11.06
C GLU A 192 1.74 -6.77 -11.57
N ALA A 193 2.83 -6.77 -10.80
CA ALA A 193 4.02 -7.57 -11.12
C ALA A 193 3.71 -9.07 -11.12
N ALA A 194 2.93 -9.57 -10.14
CA ALA A 194 2.49 -10.96 -10.08
C ALA A 194 1.67 -11.37 -11.31
N LEU A 195 0.71 -10.53 -11.69
CA LEU A 195 -0.12 -10.74 -12.88
C LEU A 195 0.74 -10.74 -14.15
N LYS A 196 1.70 -9.82 -14.28
CA LYS A 196 2.62 -9.75 -15.43
C LYS A 196 3.54 -10.96 -15.50
N LEU A 197 4.11 -11.41 -14.38
CA LEU A 197 4.90 -12.65 -14.34
C LEU A 197 4.06 -13.85 -14.78
N ALA A 198 2.85 -13.98 -14.25
CA ALA A 198 1.94 -15.06 -14.62
C ALA A 198 1.56 -15.00 -16.10
N LYS A 199 1.24 -13.81 -16.63
CA LYS A 199 0.94 -13.60 -18.06
C LYS A 199 2.13 -13.98 -18.94
N ALA A 200 3.32 -13.46 -18.65
CA ALA A 200 4.52 -13.73 -19.44
C ALA A 200 4.92 -15.22 -19.41
N TYR A 201 4.70 -15.90 -18.28
CA TYR A 201 4.95 -17.33 -18.17
C TYR A 201 3.87 -18.16 -18.88
N GLN A 202 2.59 -17.83 -18.73
CA GLN A 202 1.51 -18.70 -19.16
C GLN A 202 1.02 -18.43 -20.58
N SER A 203 1.20 -17.22 -21.13
CA SER A 203 0.76 -16.90 -22.49
C SER A 203 1.44 -17.75 -23.57
N PRO A 204 2.76 -18.06 -23.53
CA PRO A 204 3.38 -18.95 -24.51
C PRO A 204 2.91 -20.41 -24.37
N ARG A 205 2.21 -20.73 -23.28
CA ARG A 205 1.60 -22.04 -23.00
C ARG A 205 0.09 -22.06 -23.32
N GLY A 206 -0.42 -21.01 -23.96
CA GLY A 206 -1.82 -20.91 -24.40
C GLY A 206 -2.82 -20.65 -23.26
N LYS A 207 -2.38 -20.19 -22.08
CA LYS A 207 -3.27 -19.95 -20.93
C LYS A 207 -3.34 -18.46 -20.59
N PHE A 208 -4.55 -17.92 -20.46
CA PHE A 208 -4.78 -16.47 -20.34
C PHE A 208 -5.77 -16.08 -19.23
N THR A 209 -6.63 -17.01 -18.81
CA THR A 209 -7.69 -16.74 -17.81
C THR A 209 -7.09 -16.66 -16.41
N PHE A 210 -7.62 -15.77 -15.58
CA PHE A 210 -7.27 -15.63 -14.17
C PHE A 210 -8.49 -15.93 -13.30
N ILE A 211 -8.30 -16.69 -12.23
CA ILE A 211 -9.33 -16.91 -11.21
C ILE A 211 -8.95 -16.13 -9.96
N ALA A 212 -9.85 -15.27 -9.50
CA ALA A 212 -9.81 -14.62 -8.19
C ALA A 212 -11.00 -15.08 -7.34
N THR A 213 -11.11 -14.61 -6.09
CA THR A 213 -12.25 -14.95 -5.23
C THR A 213 -13.18 -13.75 -4.98
N SER A 214 -14.47 -14.02 -4.80
CA SER A 214 -15.40 -12.97 -4.33
C SER A 214 -14.98 -12.50 -2.93
N GLY A 215 -15.22 -11.23 -2.63
CA GLY A 215 -14.75 -10.59 -1.38
C GLY A 215 -13.28 -10.15 -1.39
N ALA A 216 -12.47 -10.57 -2.38
CA ALA A 216 -11.04 -10.27 -2.41
C ALA A 216 -10.73 -8.80 -2.71
N PHE A 217 -9.61 -8.33 -2.17
CA PHE A 217 -9.02 -7.03 -2.45
C PHE A 217 -7.54 -7.18 -2.80
N HIS A 218 -7.18 -6.83 -4.03
CA HIS A 218 -5.82 -6.98 -4.56
C HIS A 218 -5.22 -5.64 -5.01
N GLY A 219 -5.90 -4.53 -4.73
CA GLY A 219 -5.50 -3.18 -5.15
C GLY A 219 -6.48 -2.51 -6.11
N LYS A 220 -6.11 -1.29 -6.53
CA LYS A 220 -6.97 -0.36 -7.29
C LYS A 220 -6.35 0.14 -8.59
N SER A 221 -5.10 -0.22 -8.93
CA SER A 221 -4.61 -0.09 -10.30
C SER A 221 -5.39 -1.01 -11.23
N LEU A 222 -5.58 -0.65 -12.51
CA LEU A 222 -6.57 -1.33 -13.37
C LEU A 222 -6.35 -2.85 -13.53
N GLY A 223 -5.10 -3.33 -13.54
CA GLY A 223 -4.82 -4.76 -13.63
C GLY A 223 -5.15 -5.48 -12.33
N ALA A 224 -4.67 -4.98 -11.19
CA ALA A 224 -5.03 -5.48 -9.86
C ALA A 224 -6.54 -5.39 -9.57
N LEU A 225 -7.19 -4.30 -9.99
CA LEU A 225 -8.63 -4.08 -9.86
C LEU A 225 -9.44 -5.10 -10.66
N SER A 226 -8.86 -5.69 -11.71
CA SER A 226 -9.47 -6.81 -12.44
C SER A 226 -9.58 -8.07 -11.58
N ALA A 227 -8.69 -8.24 -10.59
CA ALA A 227 -8.74 -9.30 -9.59
C ALA A 227 -9.59 -8.92 -8.36
N THR A 228 -9.49 -7.67 -7.86
CA THR A 228 -10.34 -7.14 -6.77
C THR A 228 -11.82 -7.34 -7.08
N ALA A 229 -12.61 -7.80 -6.12
CA ALA A 229 -13.95 -8.33 -6.39
C ALA A 229 -15.11 -7.37 -6.05
N LYS A 230 -14.89 -6.36 -5.21
CA LYS A 230 -15.97 -5.49 -4.73
C LYS A 230 -16.58 -4.68 -5.89
N SER A 231 -17.88 -4.89 -6.13
CA SER A 231 -18.63 -4.29 -7.24
C SER A 231 -18.49 -2.77 -7.35
N THR A 232 -18.60 -2.07 -6.22
CA THR A 232 -18.51 -0.60 -6.16
C THR A 232 -17.15 -0.06 -6.58
N PHE A 233 -16.07 -0.84 -6.40
CA PHE A 233 -14.73 -0.44 -6.85
C PHE A 233 -14.50 -0.73 -8.33
N ARG A 234 -15.25 -1.64 -8.95
CA ARG A 234 -15.01 -2.07 -10.35
C ARG A 234 -15.92 -1.37 -11.35
N LYS A 235 -17.23 -1.29 -11.06
CA LYS A 235 -18.26 -0.88 -12.02
C LYS A 235 -17.96 0.42 -12.77
N PRO A 236 -17.49 1.50 -12.12
CA PRO A 236 -17.21 2.75 -12.81
C PRO A 236 -16.05 2.70 -13.82
N PHE A 237 -15.20 1.68 -13.74
CA PHE A 237 -13.97 1.55 -14.54
C PHE A 237 -14.02 0.39 -15.53
N MET A 238 -15.19 -0.22 -15.72
CA MET A 238 -15.36 -1.27 -16.73
C MET A 238 -15.37 -0.65 -18.15
N PRO A 239 -14.82 -1.36 -19.16
CA PRO A 239 -14.26 -2.71 -19.12
C PRO A 239 -12.85 -2.78 -18.49
N LEU A 240 -12.65 -3.77 -17.61
CA LEU A 240 -11.35 -4.12 -17.01
C LEU A 240 -10.63 -5.18 -17.87
N LEU A 241 -9.52 -5.76 -17.38
CA LEU A 241 -8.81 -6.80 -18.13
C LEU A 241 -9.75 -8.00 -18.42
N PRO A 242 -9.80 -8.48 -19.68
CA PRO A 242 -10.62 -9.64 -20.02
C PRO A 242 -10.03 -10.90 -19.39
N GLY A 243 -10.87 -11.94 -19.26
CA GLY A 243 -10.45 -13.25 -18.77
C GLY A 243 -10.28 -13.36 -17.25
N PHE A 244 -10.71 -12.38 -16.46
CA PHE A 244 -10.84 -12.53 -15.01
C PHE A 244 -12.21 -13.13 -14.65
N ARG A 245 -12.20 -14.21 -13.85
CA ARG A 245 -13.39 -14.87 -13.32
C ARG A 245 -13.28 -14.93 -11.78
N HIS A 246 -14.41 -14.87 -11.08
CA HIS A 246 -14.47 -14.91 -9.61
C HIS A 246 -15.22 -16.13 -9.11
N VAL A 247 -14.68 -16.83 -8.11
CA VAL A 247 -15.33 -17.95 -7.41
C VAL A 247 -15.50 -17.62 -5.92
N PRO A 248 -16.43 -18.26 -5.18
CA PRO A 248 -16.57 -18.04 -3.75
C PRO A 248 -15.29 -18.40 -2.98
N PHE A 249 -14.81 -17.49 -2.12
CA PHE A 249 -13.67 -17.76 -1.23
C PHE A 249 -13.97 -18.92 -0.28
N GLY A 250 -12.96 -19.74 0.02
CA GLY A 250 -13.11 -20.92 0.89
C GLY A 250 -13.85 -22.12 0.28
N ASN A 251 -14.37 -22.00 -0.95
CA ASN A 251 -15.06 -23.10 -1.63
C ASN A 251 -14.16 -23.76 -2.69
N ILE A 252 -13.53 -24.88 -2.34
CA ILE A 252 -12.59 -25.58 -3.23
C ILE A 252 -13.29 -26.23 -4.43
N GLU A 253 -14.51 -26.72 -4.26
CA GLU A 253 -15.27 -27.38 -5.33
C GLU A 253 -15.71 -26.38 -6.41
N ALA A 254 -16.08 -25.16 -6.01
CA ALA A 254 -16.36 -24.08 -6.95
C ALA A 254 -15.13 -23.70 -7.78
N MET A 255 -13.94 -23.65 -7.14
CA MET A 255 -12.68 -23.38 -7.84
C MET A 255 -12.31 -24.53 -8.80
N ARG A 256 -12.46 -25.79 -8.38
CA ARG A 256 -12.27 -26.97 -9.24
C ARG A 256 -13.19 -26.94 -10.45
N THR A 257 -14.46 -26.64 -10.23
CA THR A 257 -15.44 -26.49 -11.31
C THR A 257 -15.01 -25.40 -12.28
N ALA A 258 -14.66 -24.21 -11.80
CA ALA A 258 -14.24 -23.11 -12.67
C ALA A 258 -12.99 -23.46 -13.50
N LEU A 259 -11.97 -24.07 -12.90
CA LEU A 259 -10.77 -24.54 -13.59
C LEU A 259 -11.09 -25.57 -14.67
N ASN A 260 -11.95 -26.54 -14.35
CA ASN A 260 -12.35 -27.60 -15.27
C ASN A 260 -13.18 -27.07 -16.45
N GLU A 261 -14.14 -26.18 -16.19
CA GLU A 261 -14.95 -25.59 -17.26
C GLU A 261 -14.10 -24.70 -18.17
N CYS A 262 -13.17 -23.91 -17.63
CA CYS A 262 -12.21 -23.15 -18.43
C CYS A 262 -11.39 -24.06 -19.36
N LYS A 263 -10.90 -25.19 -18.84
CA LYS A 263 -10.16 -26.17 -19.63
C LYS A 263 -11.02 -26.79 -20.75
N LYS A 264 -12.30 -27.10 -20.47
CA LYS A 264 -13.23 -27.65 -21.47
C LYS A 264 -13.54 -26.67 -22.59
N THR A 265 -13.63 -25.37 -22.30
CA THR A 265 -13.95 -24.34 -23.29
C THR A 265 -12.73 -23.78 -24.03
N GLY A 266 -11.51 -24.24 -23.70
CA GLY A 266 -10.26 -23.71 -24.26
C GLY A 266 -9.83 -22.37 -23.68
N ASP A 267 -10.43 -21.93 -22.58
CA ASP A 267 -10.09 -20.72 -21.82
C ASP A 267 -9.13 -21.03 -20.65
N ASP A 268 -8.17 -21.94 -20.83
CA ASP A 268 -7.32 -22.47 -19.76
C ASP A 268 -6.73 -21.38 -18.83
N VAL A 269 -6.75 -21.69 -17.53
CA VAL A 269 -6.39 -20.75 -16.47
C VAL A 269 -4.87 -20.62 -16.34
N ALA A 270 -4.39 -19.40 -16.52
CA ALA A 270 -3.01 -19.00 -16.30
C ALA A 270 -2.65 -19.05 -14.81
N ALA A 271 -3.45 -18.39 -13.96
CA ALA A 271 -3.18 -18.34 -12.53
C ALA A 271 -4.45 -18.21 -11.68
N VAL A 272 -4.35 -18.70 -10.46
CA VAL A 272 -5.28 -18.43 -9.37
C VAL A 272 -4.61 -17.43 -8.41
N ILE A 273 -5.31 -16.34 -8.09
CA ILE A 273 -4.88 -15.33 -7.11
C ILE A 273 -5.85 -15.28 -5.94
N LEU A 274 -5.32 -15.30 -4.72
CA LEU A 274 -6.12 -15.20 -3.50
C LEU A 274 -5.29 -14.69 -2.32
N GLU A 275 -5.96 -14.06 -1.36
CA GLU A 275 -5.43 -13.79 -0.03
C GLU A 275 -5.49 -15.07 0.83
N PRO A 276 -4.54 -15.33 1.75
CA PRO A 276 -4.66 -16.43 2.72
C PRO A 276 -5.89 -16.30 3.62
N ILE A 277 -6.16 -15.06 4.06
CA ILE A 277 -7.31 -14.63 4.86
C ILE A 277 -7.75 -13.32 4.22
N GLN A 278 -9.04 -13.18 3.85
CA GLN A 278 -9.49 -11.95 3.20
C GLN A 278 -9.60 -10.82 4.21
N GLY A 279 -8.80 -9.78 4.01
CA GLY A 279 -8.72 -8.63 4.89
C GLY A 279 -9.93 -7.72 4.81
N GLU A 280 -9.99 -6.92 3.73
CA GLU A 280 -11.08 -6.00 3.40
C GLU A 280 -12.44 -6.68 3.19
N GLY A 281 -12.44 -8.01 3.02
CA GLY A 281 -13.64 -8.85 3.01
C GLY A 281 -14.29 -8.98 4.40
N GLY A 282 -13.62 -8.57 5.47
CA GLY A 282 -14.10 -8.65 6.85
C GLY A 282 -13.39 -9.71 7.69
N VAL A 283 -12.08 -9.91 7.49
CA VAL A 283 -11.27 -10.93 8.19
C VAL A 283 -11.86 -12.34 8.00
N ILE A 284 -12.03 -12.75 6.75
CA ILE A 284 -12.66 -14.02 6.39
C ILE A 284 -11.63 -15.14 6.40
N LEU A 285 -11.72 -16.03 7.38
CA LEU A 285 -10.90 -17.24 7.47
C LEU A 285 -11.41 -18.31 6.49
N PRO A 286 -10.54 -18.93 5.67
CA PRO A 286 -10.96 -20.07 4.88
C PRO A 286 -11.10 -21.33 5.75
N PRO A 287 -11.83 -22.35 5.28
CA PRO A 287 -11.85 -23.65 5.94
C PRO A 287 -10.45 -24.25 6.08
N PRO A 288 -10.15 -24.99 7.17
CA PRO A 288 -8.88 -25.69 7.32
C PRO A 288 -8.56 -26.57 6.11
N GLY A 289 -7.31 -26.49 5.63
CA GLY A 289 -6.85 -27.22 4.45
C GLY A 289 -7.20 -26.60 3.09
N TYR A 290 -8.00 -25.53 3.05
CA TYR A 290 -8.37 -24.85 1.79
C TYR A 290 -7.15 -24.42 0.97
N LEU A 291 -6.20 -23.68 1.54
CA LEU A 291 -5.01 -23.20 0.82
C LEU A 291 -4.15 -24.36 0.28
N THR A 292 -4.00 -25.43 1.07
CA THR A 292 -3.30 -26.65 0.64
C THR A 292 -4.03 -27.33 -0.51
N ALA A 293 -5.35 -27.36 -0.49
CA ALA A 293 -6.16 -27.91 -1.57
C ALA A 293 -6.07 -27.04 -2.84
N VAL A 294 -6.10 -25.71 -2.71
CA VAL A 294 -5.89 -24.77 -3.84
C VAL A 294 -4.52 -24.98 -4.47
N ARG A 295 -3.46 -25.15 -3.67
CA ARG A 295 -2.11 -25.47 -4.17
C ARG A 295 -2.09 -26.74 -5.02
N LYS A 296 -2.63 -27.85 -4.49
CA LYS A 296 -2.71 -29.12 -5.23
C LYS A 296 -3.52 -28.98 -6.52
N LEU A 297 -4.61 -28.22 -6.47
CA LEU A 297 -5.46 -27.97 -7.62
C LEU A 297 -4.74 -27.13 -8.69
N CYS A 298 -3.96 -26.13 -8.30
CA CYS A 298 -3.10 -25.39 -9.22
C CYS A 298 -2.04 -26.29 -9.87
N ASP A 299 -1.45 -27.21 -9.10
CA ASP A 299 -0.49 -28.20 -9.64
C ASP A 299 -1.15 -29.14 -10.66
N GLU A 300 -2.36 -29.65 -10.36
CA GLU A 300 -3.16 -30.52 -11.23
C GLU A 300 -3.48 -29.87 -12.58
N PHE A 301 -3.90 -28.60 -12.58
CA PHE A 301 -4.29 -27.87 -13.79
C PHE A 301 -3.11 -27.14 -14.47
N GLY A 302 -1.92 -27.18 -13.88
CA GLY A 302 -0.76 -26.41 -14.34
C GLY A 302 -1.03 -24.90 -14.38
N ALA A 303 -1.82 -24.40 -13.43
CA ALA A 303 -2.02 -22.98 -13.17
C ALA A 303 -1.00 -22.50 -12.12
N LEU A 304 -0.56 -21.26 -12.22
CA LEU A 304 0.27 -20.66 -11.18
C LEU A 304 -0.60 -20.28 -9.98
N MET A 305 -0.07 -20.43 -8.76
CA MET A 305 -0.70 -19.92 -7.54
C MET A 305 0.00 -18.62 -7.14
N ILE A 306 -0.79 -17.56 -7.01
CA ILE A 306 -0.38 -16.26 -6.50
C ILE A 306 -1.04 -16.09 -5.13
N LEU A 307 -0.22 -16.00 -4.08
CA LEU A 307 -0.70 -15.64 -2.74
C LEU A 307 -0.47 -14.15 -2.51
N ASP A 308 -1.56 -13.44 -2.29
CA ASP A 308 -1.54 -12.03 -1.90
C ASP A 308 -1.44 -11.93 -0.37
N GLU A 309 -0.22 -11.74 0.13
CA GLU A 309 0.07 -11.55 1.55
C GLU A 309 0.37 -10.08 1.89
N VAL A 310 -0.15 -9.14 1.10
CA VAL A 310 0.05 -7.69 1.33
C VAL A 310 -0.39 -7.28 2.74
N GLN A 311 -1.46 -7.87 3.28
CA GLN A 311 -1.96 -7.54 4.62
C GLN A 311 -1.69 -8.62 5.67
N THR A 312 -1.64 -9.90 5.29
CA THR A 312 -1.41 -11.03 6.22
C THR A 312 0.05 -11.27 6.54
N GLY A 313 0.96 -10.82 5.67
CA GLY A 313 2.38 -11.04 5.80
C GLY A 313 3.03 -10.33 6.99
N MET A 314 4.34 -10.53 7.11
CA MET A 314 5.19 -9.85 8.08
C MET A 314 4.74 -10.05 9.54
N GLY A 315 4.28 -11.25 9.88
CA GLY A 315 3.97 -11.62 11.27
C GLY A 315 2.52 -11.42 11.70
N ARG A 316 1.65 -10.80 10.87
CA ARG A 316 0.34 -10.31 11.32
C ARG A 316 -0.58 -11.42 11.85
N THR A 317 -0.52 -12.60 11.24
CA THR A 317 -1.36 -13.76 11.56
C THR A 317 -0.76 -14.70 12.61
N GLY A 318 0.34 -14.30 13.27
CA GLY A 318 1.08 -15.12 14.25
C GLY A 318 2.21 -15.96 13.65
N LYS A 319 2.35 -15.97 12.32
CA LYS A 319 3.52 -16.47 11.58
C LYS A 319 4.04 -15.39 10.65
N MET A 320 5.29 -15.52 10.20
CA MET A 320 5.88 -14.56 9.25
C MET A 320 5.04 -14.42 7.97
N PHE A 321 4.50 -15.54 7.48
CA PHE A 321 3.58 -15.67 6.35
C PHE A 321 2.46 -16.63 6.76
N ALA A 322 1.23 -16.39 6.31
CA ALA A 322 0.02 -17.07 6.79
C ALA A 322 -0.15 -18.51 6.30
#